data_AF-A0A2X1N9T0-F1
#
_entry.id   AF-A0A2X1N9T0-F1
#
_cell.length_a   1.000
_cell.length_b   1.000
_cell.length_c   1.000
_cell.angle_alpha   90.00
_cell.angle_beta   90.00
_cell.angle_gamma   90.00
#
_symmetry.space_group_name_H-M   'P 1'
#
loop_
_entity.id
_entity.type
_entity.pdbx_description
1 polymer ?
#
loop_
_entity_poly.entity_id
_entity_poly.type
_entity_poly.pdbx_seq_one_letter_code
_entity_poly.pdbx_strand_id
1 'polypeptide(L)' 'MKQSIVKWLFELNAKQREVLARRFGLLGYEAATLEDVGREIGLTRERVRQIQVEGLRRLREILQTQGLNIEALFRE' A
#
# COMPACT_ATOMS: atom_id res chain seq x y z
N MET A 1 9.52 8.03 -9.58
CA MET A 1 9.14 6.77 -8.92
C MET A 1 7.96 6.91 -7.95
N LYS A 2 8.02 7.81 -6.94
CA LYS A 2 6.90 8.01 -5.97
C LYS A 2 5.54 8.36 -6.62
N GLN A 3 5.54 9.16 -7.70
CA GLN A 3 4.31 9.54 -8.40
C GLN A 3 3.59 8.35 -9.08
N SER A 4 4.34 7.37 -9.59
CA SER A 4 3.76 6.16 -10.24
C SER A 4 3.10 5.24 -9.21
N ILE A 5 3.73 5.09 -8.04
CA ILE A 5 3.19 4.31 -6.92
C ILE A 5 1.89 4.92 -6.43
N VAL A 6 1.83 6.24 -6.31
CA VAL A 6 0.61 6.96 -5.93
C VAL A 6 -0.52 6.67 -6.92
N LYS A 7 -0.26 6.70 -8.24
CA LYS A 7 -1.27 6.35 -9.24
C LYS A 7 -1.82 4.94 -9.05
N TRP A 8 -0.97 3.94 -8.83
CA TRP A 8 -1.43 2.55 -8.61
C TRP A 8 -2.15 2.35 -7.28
N LEU A 9 -1.81 3.14 -6.26
CA LEU A 9 -2.57 3.13 -5.01
C LEU A 9 -4.02 3.59 -5.19
N PHE A 10 -4.32 4.44 -6.19
CA PHE A 10 -5.69 4.84 -6.51
C PHE A 10 -6.52 3.72 -7.17
N GLU A 11 -5.89 2.66 -7.67
CA GLU A 11 -6.56 1.46 -8.20
C GLU A 11 -6.94 0.46 -7.09
N LEU A 12 -6.49 0.70 -5.86
CA LEU A 12 -6.87 -0.08 -4.68
C LEU A 12 -8.16 0.44 -4.07
N ASN A 13 -8.84 -0.41 -3.31
CA ASN A 13 -9.99 0.07 -2.53
C ASN A 13 -9.55 1.07 -1.46
N ALA A 14 -10.48 1.90 -0.99
CA ALA A 14 -10.17 3.00 -0.08
C ALA A 14 -9.44 2.55 1.19
N LYS A 15 -9.81 1.40 1.78
CA LYS A 15 -9.16 0.87 2.99
C LYS A 15 -7.74 0.38 2.73
N GLN A 16 -7.51 -0.34 1.64
CA GLN A 16 -6.18 -0.79 1.23
C GLN A 16 -5.26 0.38 0.93
N ARG A 17 -5.75 1.37 0.16
CA ARG A 17 -5.03 2.60 -0.13
C ARG A 17 -4.66 3.34 1.16
N GLU A 18 -5.61 3.53 2.06
CA GLU A 18 -5.39 4.24 3.33
C GLU A 18 -4.34 3.54 4.20
N VAL A 19 -4.49 2.22 4.39
CA VAL A 19 -3.53 1.43 5.18
C VAL A 19 -2.13 1.50 4.57
N LEU A 20 -2.00 1.30 3.25
CA LEU A 20 -0.68 1.35 2.61
C LEU A 20 -0.09 2.76 2.64
N ALA A 21 -0.91 3.80 2.45
CA ALA A 21 -0.44 5.18 2.46
C ALA A 21 0.14 5.57 3.83
N ARG A 22 -0.56 5.26 4.92
CA ARG A 22 -0.05 5.50 6.28
C ARG A 22 1.14 4.61 6.62
N ARG A 23 1.12 3.33 6.25
CA ARG A 23 2.21 2.39 6.57
C ARG A 23 3.53 2.74 5.90
N PHE A 24 3.49 3.32 4.69
CA PHE A 24 4.67 3.61 3.89
C PHE A 24 4.97 5.11 3.77
N GLY A 25 4.24 5.98 4.48
CA GLY A 25 4.44 7.44 4.43
C GLY A 25 4.21 8.03 3.04
N LEU A 26 3.12 7.61 2.39
CA LEU A 26 2.72 8.06 1.06
C LEU A 26 1.50 8.99 1.18
N LEU A 27 1.15 9.70 0.10
CA LEU A 27 0.01 10.65 0.08
C LEU A 27 0.07 11.75 1.16
N GLY A 28 1.26 12.11 1.62
CA GLY A 28 1.45 13.15 2.65
C GLY A 28 1.37 12.63 4.09
N TYR A 29 1.18 11.33 4.30
CA TYR A 29 1.31 10.71 5.63
C TYR A 29 2.78 10.48 6.00
N GLU A 30 3.06 10.45 7.30
CA GLU A 30 4.29 9.86 7.82
C GLU A 30 4.13 8.34 7.94
N ALA A 31 5.25 7.61 7.87
CA ALA A 31 5.24 6.16 7.99
C ALA A 31 4.88 5.75 9.42
N ALA A 32 3.76 5.05 9.58
CA ALA A 32 3.23 4.64 10.89
C ALA A 32 3.27 3.11 11.08
N THR A 33 3.22 2.63 12.32
CA THR A 33 3.21 1.18 12.62
C THR A 33 1.86 0.54 12.29
N LEU A 34 1.78 -0.80 12.21
CA LEU A 34 0.49 -1.50 12.07
C LEU A 34 -0.45 -1.20 13.24
N GLU A 35 0.10 -0.98 14.42
CA GLU A 35 -0.67 -0.68 15.63
C GLU A 35 -1.21 0.75 15.61
N ASP A 36 -0.38 1.73 15.24
CA ASP A 36 -0.79 3.13 15.14
C ASP A 36 -1.90 3.30 14.09
N VAL A 37 -1.70 2.72 12.90
CA VAL A 37 -2.70 2.74 11.83
C VAL A 37 -4.00 2.07 12.29
N GLY A 38 -3.90 0.95 13.02
CA GLY A 38 -5.06 0.26 13.58
C GLY A 38 -5.83 1.14 14.57
N ARG A 39 -5.11 1.83 15.46
CA ARG A 39 -5.69 2.76 16.44
C ARG A 39 -6.43 3.90 15.75
N GLU A 40 -5.85 4.48 14.69
CA GLU A 40 -6.44 5.63 13.98
C GLU A 40 -7.68 5.27 13.16
N ILE A 41 -7.75 4.08 12.58
CA ILE A 41 -8.86 3.65 11.71
C ILE A 41 -9.85 2.71 12.41
N GLY A 42 -9.70 2.49 13.72
CA GLY A 42 -10.59 1.66 14.54
C GLY A 42 -10.52 0.17 14.22
N LEU A 43 -9.33 -0.35 13.87
CA LEU A 43 -9.10 -1.74 13.52
C LEU A 43 -8.01 -2.38 14.40
N THR A 44 -8.08 -3.69 14.57
CA THR A 44 -6.99 -4.42 15.24
C THR A 44 -5.74 -4.44 14.39
N ARG A 45 -4.56 -4.53 15.03
CA ARG A 45 -3.26 -4.67 14.35
C ARG A 45 -3.26 -5.80 13.30
N GLU A 46 -3.86 -6.94 13.63
CA GLU A 46 -3.93 -8.07 12.69
C GLU A 46 -4.85 -7.76 11.51
N ARG A 47 -5.97 -7.05 11.72
CA ARG A 47 -6.83 -6.64 10.61
C ARG A 47 -6.12 -5.66 9.68
N VAL A 48 -5.32 -4.73 10.21
CA VAL A 48 -4.47 -3.86 9.39
C VAL A 48 -3.42 -4.67 8.63
N ARG A 49 -2.81 -5.68 9.25
CA ARG A 49 -1.86 -6.58 8.58
C ARG A 49 -2.49 -7.32 7.40
N GLN A 50 -3.69 -7.86 7.58
CA GLN A 50 -4.45 -8.52 6.51
C GLN A 50 -4.71 -7.58 5.35
N ILE A 51 -5.24 -6.38 5.63
CA ILE A 51 -5.50 -5.35 4.61
C ILE A 51 -4.21 -4.95 3.87
N GLN A 52 -3.09 -4.83 4.60
CA GLN A 52 -1.79 -4.53 4.00
C GLN A 52 -1.36 -5.62 3.02
N VAL A 53 -1.44 -6.90 3.41
CA VAL A 53 -1.06 -8.03 2.56
C VAL A 53 -1.96 -8.12 1.32
N GLU A 54 -3.27 -7.98 1.50
CA GLU A 54 -4.25 -7.96 0.39
C GLU A 54 -3.96 -6.79 -0.57
N GLY A 55 -3.70 -5.60 -0.05
CA GLY A 55 -3.37 -4.42 -0.85
C GLY A 55 -2.07 -4.60 -1.64
N LEU A 56 -1.02 -5.14 -1.02
CA LEU A 56 0.25 -5.42 -1.71
C LEU A 56 0.11 -6.49 -2.79
N ARG A 57 -0.69 -7.53 -2.55
CA ARG A 57 -1.01 -8.55 -3.54
C ARG A 57 -1.72 -7.93 -4.75
N ARG A 58 -2.73 -7.09 -4.49
CA ARG A 58 -3.46 -6.41 -5.56
C ARG A 58 -2.57 -5.46 -6.35
N LEU A 59 -1.70 -4.71 -5.67
CA LEU A 59 -0.72 -3.83 -6.32
C LEU A 59 0.20 -4.61 -7.27
N ARG A 60 0.65 -5.80 -6.84
CA ARG A 60 1.47 -6.70 -7.68
C ARG A 60 0.72 -7.16 -8.93
N GLU A 61 -0.55 -7.52 -8.82
CA GLU A 61 -1.38 -7.90 -9.96
C GLU A 61 -1.52 -6.75 -10.97
N ILE A 62 -1.78 -5.52 -10.49
CA ILE A 62 -1.89 -4.32 -11.33
C ILE A 62 -0.58 -4.06 -12.08
N LEU A 63 0.57 -4.16 -11.40
CA LEU A 63 1.89 -3.97 -12.00
C LEU A 63 2.17 -4.99 -13.10
N GLN A 64 1.85 -6.26 -12.85
CA GLN A 64 1.99 -7.32 -13.85
C GLN A 64 1.10 -7.08 -15.08
N THR A 65 -0.15 -6.65 -14.89
CA THR A 65 -1.04 -6.31 -16.01
C THR A 65 -0.52 -5.13 -16.84
N GLN A 66 0.15 -4.16 -16.23
CA GLN A 66 0.74 -3.01 -16.93
C GLN A 66 2.11 -3.31 -17.56
N GLY A 67 2.56 -4.58 -17.56
CA GLY A 67 3.85 -4.98 -18.12
C GLY A 67 5.05 -4.51 -17.29
N LEU A 68 4.82 -4.05 -16.06
CA LEU A 68 5.86 -3.58 -15.15
C LEU A 68 6.32 -4.77 -14.30
N ASN A 69 7.48 -5.31 -14.65
CA ASN A 69 8.12 -6.31 -13.80
C ASN A 69 8.60 -5.65 -12.51
N ILE A 70 8.13 -6.14 -11.36
CA ILE A 70 8.59 -5.72 -10.04
C ILE A 70 10.11 -5.89 -9.90
N GLU A 71 10.72 -6.88 -10.53
CA GLU A 71 12.19 -7.04 -10.54
C GLU A 71 12.90 -5.91 -11.28
N ALA A 72 12.24 -5.26 -12.24
CA ALA A 72 12.80 -4.08 -12.91
C ALA A 72 12.73 -2.82 -12.04
N LEU A 73 11.85 -2.80 -11.02
CA LEU A 73 11.76 -1.72 -10.03
C LEU A 73 12.87 -1.79 -8.97
N PHE A 74 13.48 -2.96 -8.77
CA PHE A 74 14.53 -3.20 -7.77
C PHE A 74 15.92 -3.44 -8.37
N ARG A 75 16.05 -3.36 -9.70
CA ARG A 75 17.36 -3.26 -10.35
C ARG A 75 17.83 -1.81 -10.30
N GLU A 76 18.53 -1.48 -9.22
CA GLU A 76 19.63 -0.50 -9.25
C GLU A 76 20.94 -1.24 -9.47
#